data_AF-A0A934EUM2-F1
#
_entry.id   AF-A0A934EUM2-F1
#
_cell.length_a   1.000
_cell.length_b   1.000
_cell.length_c   1.000
_cell.angle_alpha   90.00
_cell.angle_beta   90.00
_cell.angle_gamma   90.00
#
_symmetry.space_group_name_H-M   'P 1'
#
loop_
_entity.id
_entity.type
_entity.pdbx_description
1 polymer ?
#
loop_
_entity_poly.entity_id
_entity_poly.type
_entity_poly.pdbx_seq_one_letter_code
_entity_poly.pdbx_strand_id
1 'polypeptide(L)'
;MGLTSILNIGKTALLASQSAIQTTAHNISNINTPGYTRQKVNISAGEPVLISGKYIGTGVNVADVERVYDRFLNTHIFNASES
;
A
#
# COMPACT_ATOMS: atom_id res chain seq x y z
N MET A 1 0.99 -28.23 5.03
CA MET A 1 1.42 -27.15 4.13
C MET A 1 1.44 -27.69 2.71
N GLY A 2 0.36 -27.50 1.95
CA GLY A 2 0.27 -28.01 0.57
C GLY A 2 0.77 -26.97 -0.44
N LEU A 3 1.18 -27.44 -1.62
CA LEU A 3 1.56 -26.61 -2.78
C LEU A 3 0.50 -25.53 -3.09
N THR A 4 -0.78 -25.85 -2.86
CA THR A 4 -1.89 -24.91 -3.01
C THR A 4 -1.78 -23.67 -2.11
N SER A 5 -1.28 -23.82 -0.88
CA SER A 5 -1.11 -22.70 0.05
C SER A 5 -0.02 -21.74 -0.42
N ILE A 6 1.11 -22.26 -0.90
CA ILE A 6 2.22 -21.41 -1.35
C ILE A 6 1.88 -20.70 -2.67
N LEU A 7 1.14 -21.36 -3.56
CA LEU A 7 0.62 -20.74 -4.78
C LEU A 7 -0.38 -19.62 -4.46
N ASN A 8 -1.24 -19.79 -3.45
CA ASN A 8 -2.15 -18.72 -3.01
C ASN A 8 -1.40 -17.53 -2.39
N ILE A 9 -0.35 -17.78 -1.60
CA ILE A 9 0.52 -16.71 -1.06
C ILE A 9 1.21 -15.96 -2.22
N GLY A 10 1.77 -16.68 -3.19
CA GLY A 10 2.38 -16.06 -4.37
C GLY A 10 1.38 -15.23 -5.18
N LYS A 11 0.17 -15.76 -5.38
CA LYS A 11 -0.92 -15.05 -6.07
C LYS A 11 -1.28 -13.74 -5.36
N THR A 12 -1.48 -13.78 -4.05
CA THR A 12 -1.84 -12.58 -3.27
C THR A 12 -0.72 -11.54 -3.28
N ALA A 13 0.54 -11.97 -3.19
CA ALA A 13 1.70 -11.08 -3.33
C ALA A 13 1.78 -10.40 -4.71
N LEU A 14 1.53 -11.14 -5.79
CA LEU A 14 1.51 -10.59 -7.14
C LEU A 14 0.37 -9.58 -7.32
N LEU A 15 -0.84 -9.90 -6.82
CA LEU A 15 -1.98 -8.98 -6.88
C LEU A 15 -1.73 -7.70 -6.08
N ALA A 16 -1.16 -7.81 -4.88
CA ALA A 16 -0.79 -6.64 -4.08
C ALA A 16 0.25 -5.77 -4.79
N SER A 17 1.26 -6.40 -5.41
CA SER A 17 2.28 -5.69 -6.20
C SER A 17 1.67 -4.99 -7.41
N GLN A 18 0.74 -5.64 -8.11
CA GLN A 18 0.04 -5.05 -9.24
C GLN A 18 -0.76 -3.81 -8.83
N SER A 19 -1.45 -3.86 -7.69
CA SER A 19 -2.21 -2.72 -7.15
C SER A 19 -1.29 -1.55 -6.77
N ALA A 20 -0.13 -1.83 -6.15
CA ALA A 20 0.87 -0.83 -5.82
C ALA A 20 1.43 -0.14 -7.08
N ILE A 21 1.70 -0.91 -8.14
CA ILE A 21 2.15 -0.37 -9.43
C ILE A 21 1.07 0.50 -10.07
N GLN A 22 -0.19 0.06 -10.07
CA GLN A 22 -1.31 0.84 -10.62
C GLN A 22 -1.46 2.19 -9.91
N THR A 23 -1.37 2.21 -8.57
CA THR A 23 -1.45 3.45 -7.80
C THR A 23 -0.24 4.36 -8.06
N THR A 24 0.94 3.77 -8.22
CA THR A 24 2.15 4.51 -8.61
C THR A 24 2.00 5.15 -9.99
N ALA A 25 1.48 4.39 -10.98
CA ALA A 25 1.19 4.90 -12.31
C ALA A 25 0.14 6.02 -12.26
N HIS A 26 -0.94 5.85 -11.49
CA HIS A 26 -1.96 6.88 -11.29
C HIS A 26 -1.38 8.16 -10.68
N ASN A 27 -0.49 8.04 -9.69
CA ASN A 27 0.19 9.18 -9.10
C ASN A 27 1.09 9.91 -10.10
N ILE A 28 1.84 9.18 -10.92
CA ILE A 28 2.72 9.77 -11.94
C ILE A 28 1.88 10.51 -12.98
N SER A 29 0.80 9.90 -13.48
CA SER A 29 -0.07 10.51 -14.48
C SER A 29 -0.75 11.79 -14.00
N ASN A 30 -1.06 11.88 -12.71
CA ASN A 30 -1.78 13.03 -12.13
C ASN A 30 -0.87 13.99 -11.34
N ILE A 31 0.46 13.82 -11.38
CA ILE A 31 1.38 14.64 -10.58
C ILE A 31 1.31 16.13 -10.92
N ASN A 32 0.98 16.46 -12.18
CA ASN A 32 0.86 17.85 -12.66
C ASN A 32 -0.58 18.38 -12.63
N THR A 33 -1.54 17.59 -12.14
CA THR A 33 -2.94 18.02 -12.05
C THR A 33 -3.11 18.88 -10.79
N PRO A 34 -3.50 20.17 -10.90
CA PRO A 34 -3.69 21.03 -9.74
C PRO A 34 -4.70 20.43 -8.76
N GLY A 35 -4.35 20.41 -7.46
CA GLY A 35 -5.20 19.84 -6.41
C GLY A 35 -5.16 18.31 -6.31
N TYR A 36 -4.38 17.61 -7.13
CA TYR A 36 -4.20 16.17 -6.99
C TYR A 36 -3.45 15.84 -5.68
N THR A 37 -3.96 14.85 -4.94
CA THR A 37 -3.29 14.30 -3.76
C THR A 37 -2.75 12.93 -4.11
N ARG A 38 -1.46 12.68 -3.82
CA ARG A 38 -0.84 11.37 -3.98
C ARG A 38 -1.60 10.32 -3.18
N GLN A 39 -1.79 9.14 -3.76
CA GLN A 39 -2.36 7.97 -3.12
C GLN A 39 -1.26 6.96 -2.77
N LYS A 40 -1.40 6.26 -1.64
CA LYS A 40 -0.46 5.22 -1.21
C LYS A 40 -1.25 3.97 -0.87
N VAL A 41 -0.91 2.86 -1.52
CA VAL A 41 -1.43 1.54 -1.17
C VAL A 41 -0.76 1.07 0.10
N ASN A 42 -1.56 0.72 1.10
CA ASN A 42 -1.09 0.06 2.30
C ASN A 42 -1.25 -1.44 2.14
N ILE A 43 -0.15 -2.19 2.25
CA ILE A 43 -0.13 -3.65 2.15
C ILE A 43 0.07 -4.19 3.56
N SER A 44 -0.83 -5.07 3.99
CA SER A 44 -0.79 -5.71 5.30
C SER A 44 -0.57 -7.22 5.16
N ALA A 45 0.09 -7.82 6.14
CA ALA A 45 0.18 -9.27 6.24
C ALA A 45 -1.21 -9.83 6.54
N GLY A 46 -1.59 -10.91 5.84
CA GLY A 46 -2.79 -11.66 6.19
C GLY A 46 -2.64 -12.33 7.55
N GLU A 47 -3.73 -12.40 8.31
CA GLU A 47 -3.77 -13.06 9.63
C GLU A 47 -3.28 -14.51 9.51
N PRO A 48 -2.26 -14.93 10.29
CA PRO A 48 -1.75 -16.29 10.25
C PRO A 48 -2.75 -17.26 10.87
N VAL A 49 -2.98 -18.39 10.21
CA VAL A 49 -3.89 -19.44 10.70
C VAL A 49 -3.10 -20.47 11.49
N LEU A 50 -3.60 -20.86 12.67
CA LEU A 50 -3.01 -21.92 13.47
C LEU A 50 -3.50 -23.29 12.96
N ILE A 51 -2.61 -24.11 12.43
CA ILE A 51 -2.92 -25.49 12.01
C ILE A 51 -1.94 -26.44 12.68
N SER A 52 -2.47 -27.41 13.44
CA SER A 52 -1.68 -28.44 14.13
C SER A 52 -0.53 -27.88 14.99
N GLY A 53 -0.79 -26.78 15.71
CA GLY A 53 0.20 -26.13 16.57
C GLY A 53 1.25 -25.28 15.86
N LYS A 54 1.11 -25.04 14.55
CA LYS A 54 2.01 -24.16 13.76
C LYS A 54 1.24 -22.99 13.18
N TYR A 55 1.80 -21.79 13.26
CA TYR A 55 1.29 -20.61 12.56
C TYR A 55 1.65 -20.68 11.08
N ILE A 56 0.64 -20.55 10.22
CA ILE A 56 0.79 -20.55 8.77
C ILE A 56 0.38 -19.18 8.25
N GLY A 57 1.31 -18.46 7.62
CA GLY A 57 1.03 -17.19 6.96
C GLY A 57 0.03 -17.38 5.81
N THR A 58 -0.93 -16.46 5.69
CA THR A 58 -1.98 -16.51 4.66
C THR A 58 -1.69 -15.64 3.44
N GLY A 59 -0.53 -14.99 3.42
CA GLY A 59 -0.10 -14.10 2.33
C GLY A 59 -0.23 -12.64 2.72
N VAL A 60 -0.59 -11.79 1.76
CA VAL A 60 -0.73 -10.33 1.96
C VAL A 60 -2.07 -9.84 1.42
N ASN A 61 -2.62 -8.81 2.05
CA ASN A 61 -3.83 -8.14 1.62
C ASN A 61 -3.54 -6.66 1.36
N VAL A 62 -4.19 -6.11 0.34
CA VAL A 62 -4.26 -4.66 0.15
C VAL A 62 -5.25 -4.13 1.18
N ALA A 63 -4.75 -3.43 2.19
CA ALA A 63 -5.53 -2.99 3.34
C ALA A 63 -6.38 -1.77 3.00
N ASP A 64 -5.75 -0.73 2.44
CA ASP A 64 -6.44 0.50 2.03
C ASP A 64 -5.57 1.34 1.08
N VAL A 65 -6.16 2.34 0.44
CA VAL A 65 -5.46 3.36 -0.34
C VAL A 65 -5.59 4.71 0.36
N GLU A 66 -4.54 5.10 1.07
CA GLU A 66 -4.50 6.35 1.83
C GLU A 66 -4.06 7.53 0.96
N ARG A 67 -4.59 8.73 1.24
CA ARG A 67 -4.14 9.97 0.59
C ARG A 67 -2.96 10.55 1.38
N VAL A 68 -1.83 10.70 0.73
CA VAL A 68 -0.61 11.27 1.31
C VAL A 68 -0.63 12.79 1.12
N TYR A 69 -0.85 13.50 2.21
CA TYR A 69 -0.60 14.95 2.30
C TYR A 69 0.82 15.15 2.80
N ASP A 70 1.65 15.82 2.03
CA ASP A 70 3.04 16.07 2.40
C ASP A 70 3.10 17.16 3.48
N ARG A 71 3.14 16.74 4.76
CA ARG A 71 3.20 17.68 5.90
C ARG A 71 4.43 18.59 5.86
N PHE A 72 5.51 18.18 5.19
CA PHE A 72 6.70 19.02 5.05
C PHE A 72 6.43 20.29 4.25
N LEU A 73 5.61 20.21 3.20
CA LEU A 73 5.22 21.39 2.43
C LEU A 73 4.37 22.35 3.26
N ASN A 74 3.48 21.82 4.11
CA ASN A 74 2.69 22.64 5.02
C ASN A 74 3.54 23.37 6.06
N THR A 75 4.57 22.73 6.63
CA THR A 75 5.44 23.39 7.63
C THR A 75 6.24 24.54 6.99
N HIS A 76 6.68 24.39 5.74
CA HIS A 76 7.35 25.47 5.01
C HIS A 76 6.39 26.60 4.61
N ILE A 77 5.17 26.29 4.18
CA ILE A 77 4.17 27.32 3.85
C ILE A 77 3.76 28.11 5.10
N PHE A 78 3.54 27.43 6.24
CA PHE A 78 3.19 28.09 7.50
C PHE A 78 4.33 28.99 8.01
N ASN A 79 5.58 28.48 8.00
CA ASN A 79 6.73 29.27 8.45
C ASN A 79 7.10 30.41 7.49
N ALA A 80 6.87 30.25 6.18
CA ALA A 80 7.11 31.31 5.19
C ALA A 80 6.04 32.42 5.22
N SER A 81 4.84 32.15 5.75
CA SER A 81 3.81 33.18 5.97
C SER A 81 4.00 33.99 7.25
N GLU A 82 4.97 33.63 8.10
CA GLU A 82 5.33 34.37 9.33
C GLU A 82 6.63 35.17 9.20
N SER A 83 7.19 35.34 7.98
CA SER A 83 8.35 36.20 7.68
C SER A 83 7.99 37.29 6.66
#